data_AF-A0A4R9Q488-F1
#
_entry.id   AF-A0A4R9Q488-F1
#
_cell.length_a   1.000
_cell.length_b   1.000
_cell.length_c   1.000
_cell.angle_alpha   90.00
_cell.angle_beta   90.00
_cell.angle_gamma   90.00
#
_symmetry.space_group_name_H-M   'P 1'
#
loop_
_entity.id
_entity.type
_entity.pdbx_description
1 polymer ?
#
loop_
_entity_poly.entity_id
_entity_poly.type
_entity_poly.pdbx_seq_one_letter_code
_entity_poly.pdbx_strand_id
1 'polypeptide(L)'
;MQSIAQSLSYEQQSALLSKLLNERTRRQNTNKLRFYKPYAKQREFHRAGATHSERLFMAGNQLGKTVAGGAEWAMHLTGRYPDWWEGATFNSAPLLWAGSVTGESTRDNPQRILVGPPAKEEEWGTGFIPADCIRDRTRAVGVPNLLDTVVVRWGGGGDVQAGESI
;
A
#
# COMPACT_ATOMS: atom_id res chain seq x y z
N MET A 1 11.89 26.37 -30.53
CA MET A 1 12.76 25.61 -29.60
C MET A 1 12.54 24.13 -29.87
N GLN A 2 13.51 23.43 -30.46
CA GLN A 2 13.46 21.96 -30.53
C GLN A 2 13.50 21.42 -29.10
N SER A 3 12.68 20.40 -28.81
CA SER A 3 12.66 19.81 -27.47
C SER A 3 14.01 19.13 -27.19
N ILE A 4 14.46 19.12 -25.94
CA ILE A 4 15.72 18.47 -25.52
C ILE A 4 15.76 16.99 -25.97
N ALA A 5 14.60 16.36 -26.16
CA ALA A 5 14.50 14.99 -26.66
C ALA A 5 14.83 14.87 -28.16
N GLN A 6 14.57 15.90 -28.97
CA GLN A 6 14.80 15.90 -30.42
C GLN A 6 16.27 16.14 -30.81
N SER A 7 17.10 16.63 -29.89
CA SER A 7 18.54 16.85 -30.11
C SER A 7 19.43 15.65 -29.73
N LEU A 8 18.86 14.58 -29.18
CA LEU A 8 19.57 13.37 -28.77
C LEU A 8 19.71 12.38 -29.93
N SER A 9 20.80 11.60 -29.96
CA SER A 9 20.93 10.48 -30.90
C SER A 9 19.84 9.42 -30.65
N TYR A 10 19.53 8.60 -31.65
CA TYR A 10 18.54 7.53 -31.50
C TYR A 10 18.86 6.58 -30.32
N GLU A 11 20.13 6.23 -30.14
CA GLU A 11 20.60 5.40 -29.02
C GLU A 11 20.35 6.08 -27.67
N GLN A 12 20.66 7.38 -27.57
CA GLN A 12 20.39 8.17 -26.36
C GLN A 12 18.88 8.29 -26.08
N GLN A 13 18.05 8.46 -27.11
CA GLN A 13 16.60 8.48 -26.98
C GLN A 13 16.06 7.14 -26.46
N SER A 14 16.54 6.02 -26.98
CA SER A 14 16.14 4.68 -26.56
C SER A 14 16.53 4.38 -25.10
N ALA A 15 17.78 4.73 -24.72
CA ALA A 15 18.25 4.58 -23.35
C ALA A 15 17.46 5.45 -22.36
N LEU A 16 17.14 6.69 -22.74
CA LEU A 16 16.32 7.58 -21.93
C LEU A 16 14.90 7.05 -21.78
N LEU A 17 14.27 6.60 -22.87
CA LEU A 17 12.93 6.02 -22.84
C LEU A 17 12.87 4.82 -21.90
N SER A 18 13.86 3.92 -22.00
CA SER A 18 13.97 2.74 -21.13
C SER A 18 14.09 3.13 -19.65
N LYS A 19 14.91 4.13 -19.33
CA LYS A 19 15.03 4.67 -17.96
C LYS A 19 13.71 5.26 -17.45
N LEU A 20 13.01 6.04 -18.27
CA LEU A 20 11.72 6.66 -17.90
C LEU A 20 10.63 5.61 -17.69
N LEU A 21 10.56 4.58 -18.53
CA LEU A 21 9.62 3.48 -18.37
C LEU A 21 9.91 2.68 -17.10
N ASN A 22 11.17 2.38 -16.81
CA ASN A 22 11.57 1.70 -15.58
C ASN A 22 11.21 2.51 -14.34
N GLU A 23 11.47 3.82 -14.34
CA GLU A 23 11.13 4.69 -13.21
C GLU A 23 9.60 4.82 -13.03
N ARG A 24 8.83 4.90 -14.13
CA ARG A 24 7.37 4.90 -14.08
C ARG A 24 6.85 3.62 -13.46
N THR A 25 7.33 2.46 -13.92
CA THR A 25 6.96 1.14 -13.40
C THR A 25 7.32 1.03 -11.92
N ARG A 26 8.52 1.48 -11.52
CA ARG A 26 8.94 1.49 -10.12
C ARG A 26 7.98 2.30 -9.25
N ARG A 27 7.62 3.53 -9.67
CA ARG A 27 6.67 4.39 -8.92
C ARG A 27 5.27 3.81 -8.85
N GLN A 28 4.82 3.14 -9.91
CA GLN A 28 3.51 2.48 -9.92
C GLN A 28 3.48 1.29 -8.96
N ASN A 29 4.54 0.46 -8.98
CA ASN A 29 4.62 -0.74 -8.16
C ASN A 29 4.81 -0.43 -6.68
N THR A 30 5.56 0.63 -6.35
CA THR A 30 5.89 1.00 -4.95
C THR A 30 4.86 1.89 -4.27
N ASN A 31 3.78 2.27 -4.97
CA ASN A 31 2.69 3.07 -4.42
C ASN A 31 1.35 2.64 -5.02
N LYS A 32 0.98 1.37 -4.82
CA LYS A 32 -0.29 0.82 -5.29
C LYS A 32 -1.50 1.58 -4.74
N LEU A 33 -1.40 2.08 -3.50
CA LEU A 33 -2.47 2.82 -2.83
C LEU A 33 -2.94 4.02 -3.67
N ARG A 34 -2.01 4.80 -4.23
CA ARG A 34 -2.32 5.96 -5.07
C ARG A 34 -3.20 5.62 -6.28
N PHE A 35 -3.11 4.40 -6.79
CA PHE A 35 -3.85 3.95 -7.98
C PHE A 35 -5.08 3.12 -7.64
N TYR A 36 -5.39 2.94 -6.35
CA TYR A 36 -6.55 2.18 -5.91
C TYR A 36 -7.85 2.87 -6.35
N LYS A 37 -8.70 2.11 -7.04
CA LYS A 37 -10.04 2.54 -7.46
C LYS A 37 -11.06 1.49 -7.02
N PRO A 38 -11.72 1.68 -5.87
CA PRO A 38 -12.72 0.73 -5.38
C PRO A 38 -13.92 0.68 -6.33
N TYR A 39 -14.50 -0.49 -6.54
CA TYR A 39 -15.81 -0.61 -7.17
C TYR A 39 -16.94 -0.34 -6.17
N ALA A 40 -18.20 -0.33 -6.64
CA ALA A 40 -19.34 0.11 -5.84
C ALA A 40 -19.45 -0.53 -4.44
N LYS A 41 -19.35 -1.87 -4.31
CA LYS A 41 -19.46 -2.53 -3.01
C LYS A 41 -18.25 -2.28 -2.10
N GLN A 42 -17.06 -2.11 -2.66
CA GLN A 42 -15.89 -1.71 -1.86
C GLN A 42 -16.08 -0.30 -1.30
N ARG A 43 -16.57 0.64 -2.11
CA ARG A 43 -16.90 2.00 -1.64
C ARG A 43 -17.95 1.98 -0.52
N GLU A 44 -18.99 1.17 -0.67
CA GLU A 44 -20.02 0.98 0.36
C GLU A 44 -19.41 0.44 1.66
N PHE A 45 -18.55 -0.59 1.56
CA PHE A 45 -17.80 -1.12 2.70
C PHE A 45 -16.96 -0.04 3.38
N HIS A 46 -16.15 0.72 2.63
CA HIS A 46 -15.30 1.79 3.15
C HIS A 46 -16.10 2.88 3.86
N ARG A 47 -17.15 3.39 3.19
CA ARG A 47 -18.05 4.43 3.72
C ARG A 47 -18.70 4.00 5.03
N ALA A 48 -19.12 2.74 5.14
CA ALA A 48 -19.74 2.24 6.37
C ALA A 48 -18.82 2.42 7.59
N GLY A 49 -17.49 2.52 7.40
CA GLY A 49 -16.54 2.79 8.48
C GLY A 49 -16.69 4.15 9.13
N ALA A 50 -17.31 5.13 8.47
CA ALA A 50 -17.54 6.44 9.08
C ALA A 50 -18.52 6.38 10.27
N THR A 51 -19.42 5.41 10.29
CA THR A 51 -20.45 5.29 11.34
C THR A 51 -20.42 3.98 12.10
N HIS A 52 -19.63 3.00 11.67
CA HIS A 52 -19.54 1.68 12.31
C HIS A 52 -18.08 1.33 12.63
N SER A 53 -17.81 1.08 13.92
CA SER A 53 -16.51 0.62 14.41
C SER A 53 -16.17 -0.81 13.97
N GLU A 54 -17.19 -1.64 13.78
CA GLU A 54 -17.05 -3.05 13.42
C GLU A 54 -17.79 -3.34 12.12
N ARG A 55 -17.10 -3.98 11.16
CA ARG A 55 -17.65 -4.30 9.85
C ARG A 55 -17.11 -5.63 9.34
N LEU A 56 -17.99 -6.37 8.67
CA LEU A 56 -17.63 -7.60 7.96
C LEU A 56 -17.86 -7.42 6.47
N PHE A 57 -16.79 -7.55 5.67
CA PHE A 57 -16.94 -7.63 4.22
C PHE A 57 -17.24 -9.07 3.79
N MET A 58 -18.52 -9.44 3.88
CA MET A 58 -18.99 -10.75 3.43
C MET A 58 -19.13 -10.79 1.91
N ALA A 59 -18.31 -11.61 1.24
CA ALA A 59 -18.37 -11.79 -0.21
C ALA A 59 -17.83 -13.18 -0.61
N GLY A 60 -18.12 -13.63 -1.84
CA GLY A 60 -17.53 -14.82 -2.45
C GLY A 60 -16.03 -14.70 -2.76
N ASN A 61 -15.41 -15.80 -3.21
CA ASN A 61 -13.98 -15.84 -3.53
C ASN A 61 -13.62 -14.89 -4.67
N GLN A 62 -12.43 -14.28 -4.56
CA GLN A 62 -11.88 -13.35 -5.56
C GLN A 62 -12.71 -12.07 -5.83
N LEU A 63 -13.72 -11.77 -5.00
CA LEU A 63 -14.51 -10.54 -5.08
C LEU A 63 -13.85 -9.33 -4.41
N GLY A 64 -12.52 -9.26 -4.42
CA GLY A 64 -11.79 -8.07 -3.97
C GLY A 64 -11.80 -7.78 -2.46
N LYS A 65 -12.17 -8.74 -1.60
CA LYS A 65 -12.14 -8.59 -0.12
C LYS A 65 -10.76 -8.17 0.38
N THR A 66 -9.73 -8.91 -0.03
CA THR A 66 -8.32 -8.67 0.36
C THR A 66 -7.83 -7.32 -0.15
N VAL A 67 -8.24 -6.93 -1.36
CA VAL A 67 -7.85 -5.65 -1.98
C VAL A 67 -8.47 -4.48 -1.21
N ALA A 68 -9.75 -4.56 -0.86
CA ALA A 68 -10.43 -3.52 -0.08
C ALA A 68 -9.81 -3.36 1.31
N GLY A 69 -9.63 -4.48 2.03
CA GLY A 69 -8.99 -4.47 3.34
C GLY A 69 -7.58 -3.89 3.29
N GLY A 70 -6.74 -4.35 2.35
CA GLY A 70 -5.36 -3.86 2.20
C GLY A 70 -5.28 -2.37 1.86
N ALA A 71 -6.18 -1.88 0.99
CA ALA A 71 -6.22 -0.46 0.63
C ALA A 71 -6.65 0.41 1.82
N GLU A 72 -7.76 0.08 2.48
CA GLU A 72 -8.26 0.81 3.66
C GLU A 72 -7.23 0.84 4.79
N TRP A 73 -6.60 -0.31 5.07
CA TRP A 73 -5.51 -0.40 6.05
C TRP A 73 -4.33 0.50 5.72
N ALA A 74 -3.88 0.50 4.46
CA ALA A 74 -2.79 1.37 4.06
C ALA A 74 -3.17 2.86 4.15
N MET A 75 -4.44 3.24 3.88
CA MET A 75 -4.91 4.61 4.11
C MET A 75 -4.81 4.98 5.59
N HIS A 76 -5.27 4.10 6.48
CA HIS A 76 -5.22 4.32 7.92
C HIS A 76 -3.78 4.41 8.46
N LEU A 77 -2.91 3.48 8.08
CA LEU A 77 -1.49 3.45 8.51
C LEU A 77 -0.70 4.67 8.03
N THR A 78 -1.04 5.21 6.87
CA THR A 78 -0.28 6.32 6.27
C THR A 78 -0.94 7.67 6.44
N GLY A 79 -2.21 7.72 6.85
CA GLY A 79 -3.03 8.94 6.83
C GLY A 79 -3.33 9.47 5.42
N ARG A 80 -3.03 8.71 4.37
CA ARG A 80 -3.20 9.12 2.96
C ARG A 80 -4.60 8.78 2.47
N TYR A 81 -5.58 9.59 2.87
CA TYR A 81 -6.95 9.46 2.41
C TYR A 81 -7.13 10.17 1.05
N PRO A 82 -7.62 9.49 0.00
CA PRO A 82 -7.90 10.12 -1.28
C PRO A 82 -9.16 11.00 -1.21
N ASP A 83 -9.29 11.97 -2.12
CA ASP A 83 -10.41 12.94 -2.13
C ASP A 83 -11.81 12.33 -2.15
N TRP A 84 -11.95 11.10 -2.67
CA TRP A 84 -13.22 10.37 -2.72
C TRP A 84 -13.54 9.62 -1.41
N TRP A 85 -12.63 9.62 -0.43
CA TRP A 85 -12.77 8.85 0.79
C TRP A 85 -13.89 9.40 1.68
N GLU A 86 -14.85 8.55 2.00
CA GLU A 86 -16.02 8.87 2.84
C GLU A 86 -16.11 7.95 4.07
N GLY A 87 -15.02 7.22 4.38
CA GLY A 87 -14.95 6.31 5.53
C GLY A 87 -14.36 6.96 6.79
N ALA A 88 -13.99 6.12 7.77
CA ALA A 88 -13.30 6.60 8.97
C ALA A 88 -11.96 7.26 8.63
N THR A 89 -11.60 8.30 9.38
CA THR A 89 -10.28 8.93 9.33
C THR A 89 -9.64 8.92 10.71
N PHE A 90 -8.32 8.81 10.75
CA PHE A 90 -7.53 8.94 11.97
C PHE A 90 -6.77 10.26 11.93
N ASN A 91 -6.68 10.94 13.07
CA ASN A 91 -5.97 12.21 13.21
C ASN A 91 -4.51 12.04 13.70
N SER A 92 -4.10 10.80 13.95
CA SER A 92 -2.77 10.42 14.39
C SER A 92 -2.44 9.01 13.91
N ALA A 93 -1.16 8.63 13.99
CA ALA A 93 -0.69 7.30 13.66
C ALA A 93 -1.41 6.22 14.50
N PRO A 94 -2.16 5.28 13.89
CA PRO A 94 -2.83 4.20 14.62
C PRO A 94 -1.91 2.98 14.76
N LEU A 95 -2.08 2.20 15.83
CA LEU A 95 -1.56 0.83 15.96
C LEU A 95 -2.58 -0.15 15.36
N LEU A 96 -2.19 -0.97 14.36
CA LEU A 96 -3.08 -1.93 13.71
C LEU A 96 -2.54 -3.36 13.75
N TRP A 97 -3.44 -4.34 13.94
CA TRP A 97 -3.10 -5.77 14.06
C TRP A 97 -3.65 -6.61 12.91
N ALA A 98 -2.80 -7.00 11.96
CA ALA A 98 -3.22 -7.87 10.86
C ALA A 98 -2.92 -9.33 11.20
N GLY A 99 -3.96 -10.18 11.18
CA GLY A 99 -3.81 -11.58 11.55
C GLY A 99 -4.68 -12.53 10.73
N SER A 100 -4.38 -13.81 10.86
CA SER A 100 -5.15 -14.93 10.33
C SER A 100 -5.02 -16.12 11.30
N VAL A 101 -5.64 -17.25 10.98
CA VAL A 101 -5.65 -18.44 11.85
C VAL A 101 -4.22 -18.99 12.11
N THR A 102 -3.29 -18.79 11.17
CA THR A 102 -1.89 -19.23 11.28
C THR A 102 -0.89 -18.15 10.86
N GLY A 103 0.38 -18.33 11.21
CA GLY A 103 1.45 -17.44 10.75
C GLY A 103 1.65 -17.49 9.23
N GLU A 104 1.57 -18.65 8.60
CA GLU A 104 1.67 -18.80 7.14
C GLU A 104 0.50 -18.11 6.43
N SER A 105 -0.72 -18.25 6.94
CA SER A 105 -1.88 -17.57 6.37
C SER A 105 -1.81 -16.05 6.54
N THR A 106 -1.21 -15.57 7.64
CA THR A 106 -0.91 -14.15 7.86
C THR A 106 0.16 -13.65 6.87
N ARG A 107 1.23 -14.42 6.67
CA ARG A 107 2.28 -14.13 5.70
C ARG A 107 1.72 -14.05 4.27
N ASP A 108 0.92 -15.04 3.87
CA ASP A 108 0.51 -15.22 2.48
C ASP A 108 -0.70 -14.35 2.09
N ASN A 109 -1.48 -13.87 3.07
CA ASN A 109 -2.64 -13.02 2.85
C ASN A 109 -2.38 -11.56 3.26
N PRO A 110 -2.51 -11.13 4.54
CA PRO A 110 -2.37 -9.73 4.91
C PRO A 110 -0.96 -9.18 4.65
N GLN A 111 0.12 -9.88 5.00
CA GLN A 111 1.46 -9.36 4.73
C GLN A 111 1.71 -9.24 3.22
N ARG A 112 1.33 -10.23 2.42
CA ARG A 112 1.47 -10.17 0.95
C ARG A 112 0.77 -8.97 0.34
N ILE A 113 -0.46 -8.66 0.80
CA ILE A 113 -1.25 -7.56 0.24
C ILE A 113 -0.76 -6.19 0.74
N LEU A 114 -0.34 -6.11 2.01
CA LEU A 114 0.09 -4.86 2.63
C LEU A 114 1.53 -4.49 2.25
N VAL A 115 2.46 -5.44 2.32
CA VAL A 115 3.91 -5.20 2.20
C VAL A 115 4.42 -5.61 0.84
N GLY A 116 4.06 -6.79 0.34
CA GLY A 116 4.57 -7.33 -0.92
C GLY A 116 4.88 -8.83 -0.82
N PRO A 117 5.38 -9.47 -1.89
CA PRO A 117 5.62 -10.91 -1.92
C PRO A 117 6.55 -11.38 -0.80
N PRO A 118 6.11 -12.28 0.11
CA PRO A 118 6.90 -12.64 1.28
C PRO A 118 8.28 -13.22 0.95
N ALA A 119 8.37 -14.04 -0.09
CA ALA A 119 9.62 -14.70 -0.48
C ALA A 119 10.65 -13.77 -1.15
N LYS A 120 10.29 -12.51 -1.48
CA LYS A 120 11.14 -11.56 -2.21
C LYS A 120 11.27 -10.25 -1.44
N GLU A 121 12.28 -10.18 -0.60
CA GLU A 121 12.48 -9.05 0.31
C GLU A 121 12.71 -7.72 -0.44
N GLU A 122 13.35 -7.78 -1.60
CA GLU A 122 13.57 -6.65 -2.50
C GLU A 122 12.28 -6.09 -3.10
N GLU A 123 11.19 -6.88 -3.09
CA GLU A 123 9.85 -6.44 -3.53
C GLU A 123 8.96 -6.00 -2.36
N TRP A 124 9.48 -5.94 -1.12
CA TRP A 124 8.73 -5.39 0.01
C TRP A 124 8.64 -3.86 -0.10
N GLY A 125 7.43 -3.32 0.05
CA GLY A 125 7.06 -1.96 -0.34
C GLY A 125 6.32 -1.89 -1.68
N THR A 126 6.08 -3.04 -2.33
CA THR A 126 5.23 -3.13 -3.52
C THR A 126 3.78 -3.50 -3.19
N GLY A 127 3.42 -3.65 -1.91
CA GLY A 127 2.05 -3.85 -1.46
C GLY A 127 1.22 -2.57 -1.46
N PHE A 128 0.12 -2.54 -0.69
CA PHE A 128 -0.67 -1.32 -0.52
C PHE A 128 0.01 -0.30 0.37
N ILE A 129 0.81 -0.71 1.36
CA ILE A 129 1.63 0.22 2.12
C ILE A 129 2.72 0.73 1.16
N PRO A 130 2.73 2.04 0.82
CA PRO A 130 3.73 2.59 -0.09
C PRO A 130 5.15 2.40 0.45
N ALA A 131 6.12 2.10 -0.42
CA ALA A 131 7.50 1.83 -0.02
C ALA A 131 8.13 3.01 0.75
N ASP A 132 7.78 4.25 0.41
CA ASP A 132 8.28 5.44 1.09
C ASP A 132 7.74 5.61 2.52
N CYS A 133 6.68 4.90 2.87
CA CYS A 133 6.12 4.88 4.21
C CYS A 133 6.75 3.82 5.11
N ILE A 134 7.27 2.72 4.59
CA ILE A 134 7.88 1.66 5.42
C ILE A 134 9.23 2.15 5.96
N ARG A 135 9.34 2.25 7.28
CA ARG A 135 10.54 2.73 7.99
C ARG A 135 11.42 1.58 8.43
N ASP A 136 10.81 0.60 9.09
CA ASP A 136 11.50 -0.55 9.66
C ASP A 136 10.56 -1.75 9.74
N ARG A 137 11.11 -2.93 10.04
CA ARG A 137 10.37 -4.19 10.13
C ARG A 137 11.14 -5.23 10.94
N THR A 138 10.40 -6.04 11.68
CA THR A 138 10.94 -7.21 12.40
C THR A 138 10.35 -8.49 11.83
N ARG A 139 11.14 -9.57 11.81
CA ARG A 139 10.68 -10.89 11.35
C ARG A 139 10.19 -11.69 12.56
N ALA A 140 9.09 -12.41 12.37
CA ALA A 140 8.61 -13.36 13.36
C ALA A 140 9.55 -14.57 13.46
N VAL A 141 9.62 -15.16 14.64
CA VAL A 141 10.37 -16.39 14.87
C VAL A 141 9.51 -17.60 14.48
N GLY A 142 10.11 -18.59 13.80
CA GLY A 142 9.47 -19.89 13.52
C GLY A 142 8.72 -20.00 12.20
N VAL A 143 8.30 -18.89 11.57
CA VAL A 143 7.65 -18.91 10.25
C VAL A 143 8.51 -18.14 9.24
N PRO A 144 9.12 -18.82 8.25
CA PRO A 144 9.96 -18.16 7.25
C PRO A 144 9.23 -17.03 6.53
N ASN A 145 9.90 -15.87 6.47
CA ASN A 145 9.43 -14.64 5.82
C ASN A 145 8.18 -13.98 6.42
N LEU A 146 7.67 -14.44 7.56
CA LEU A 146 6.63 -13.72 8.27
C LEU A 146 7.21 -12.48 8.96
N LEU A 147 6.51 -11.36 8.83
CA LEU A 147 6.78 -10.13 9.58
C LEU A 147 5.99 -10.13 10.89
N ASP A 148 6.66 -9.75 11.96
CA ASP A 148 6.06 -9.55 13.28
C ASP A 148 5.57 -8.12 13.44
N THR A 149 6.43 -7.15 13.10
CA THR A 149 6.12 -5.71 13.14
C THR A 149 6.55 -5.02 11.86
N VAL A 150 5.81 -3.98 11.46
CA VAL A 150 6.19 -3.07 10.36
C VAL A 150 5.96 -1.64 10.83
N VAL A 151 7.05 -0.87 10.96
CA VAL A 151 6.97 0.54 11.33
C VAL A 151 6.65 1.35 10.09
N VAL A 152 5.53 2.08 10.13
CA VAL A 152 5.03 2.87 9.00
C VAL A 152 5.00 4.35 9.37
N ARG A 153 5.54 5.19 8.49
CA ARG A 153 5.40 6.64 8.58
C ARG A 153 3.96 7.03 8.28
N TRP A 154 3.36 7.73 9.23
CA TRP A 154 2.05 8.33 9.12
C TRP A 154 2.18 9.82 8.76
N GLY A 155 1.33 10.28 7.84
CA GLY A 155 1.40 11.63 7.28
C GLY A 155 2.32 11.76 6.05
N GLY A 156 2.38 12.96 5.47
CA GLY A 156 3.22 13.26 4.29
C GLY A 156 2.49 13.39 2.96
N GLY A 157 1.18 13.64 2.98
CA GLY A 157 0.40 14.08 1.82
C GLY A 157 -0.14 15.49 2.03
N GLY A 158 0.71 16.51 1.89
CA GLY A 158 0.38 17.93 2.15
C GLY A 158 0.29 18.27 3.64
N ASP A 159 0.97 19.35 4.06
CA ASP A 159 0.94 20.10 5.35
C ASP A 159 0.71 19.38 6.71
N VAL A 160 0.81 18.06 6.81
CA VAL A 160 0.75 17.32 8.10
C VAL A 160 2.14 16.93 8.61
N GLN A 161 2.41 17.21 9.89
CA GLN A 161 3.58 16.72 10.61
C GLN A 161 3.57 15.17 10.66
N ALA A 162 4.72 14.55 10.39
CA ALA A 162 4.83 13.10 10.34
C ALA A 162 4.97 12.46 11.73
N GLY A 163 4.26 11.35 11.95
CA GLY A 163 4.42 10.44 13.09
C GLY A 163 4.76 9.02 12.61
N GLU A 164 5.01 8.09 13.53
CA GLU A 164 5.24 6.68 13.21
C GLU A 164 4.18 5.81 13.88
N SER A 165 3.60 4.87 13.12
CA SER A 165 2.81 3.76 13.66
C SER A 165 3.73 2.55 13.79
N ILE A 166 3.67 1.91 14.96
CA ILE A 166 4.29 0.62 15.24
C ILE A 166 3.22 -0.45 15.09
#